data_AF-A0A8C5G8M1-F1
#
_entry.id   AF-A0A8C5G8M1-F1
#
_cell.length_a   1.000
_cell.length_b   1.000
_cell.length_c   1.000
_cell.angle_alpha   90.00
_cell.angle_beta   90.00
_cell.angle_gamma   90.00
#
_symmetry.space_group_name_H-M   'P 1'
#
loop_
_entity.id
_entity.type
_entity.pdbx_description
1 polymer ?
#
loop_
_entity_poly.entity_id
_entity_poly.type
_entity_poly.pdbx_seq_one_letter_code
_entity_poly.pdbx_strand_id
1 'polypeptide(L)'
;MFSSTHKLNHLQIISDLFTFYFEVLPPRTCDDYWSEFKNCKSLRNRFHHYYAHGTSPSCQQWKDDYQNCSAWEKRKDTGEALQRSERNRVAEQKKFIPVWDLRREPPIDWHLPLKQEGPRDS
;
A
#
# COMPACT_ATOMS: atom_id res chain seq x y z
N MET A 1 15.85 45.37 3.00
CA MET A 1 15.01 44.56 2.08
C MET A 1 15.38 43.11 2.36
N PHE A 2 14.56 42.28 2.99
CA PHE A 2 13.24 41.81 2.56
C PHE A 2 12.31 41.67 3.76
N SER A 3 11.17 42.37 3.73
CA SER A 3 10.03 42.14 4.61
C SER A 3 8.94 41.51 3.74
N SER A 4 8.83 40.19 3.76
CA SER A 4 7.72 39.48 3.11
C SER A 4 6.78 38.94 4.19
N THR A 5 5.86 39.79 4.62
CA THR A 5 4.71 39.35 5.43
C THR A 5 3.73 38.66 4.50
N HIS A 6 3.81 37.33 4.40
CA HIS A 6 2.77 36.52 3.78
C HIS A 6 1.49 36.67 4.61
N LYS A 7 0.50 37.41 4.08
CA LYS A 7 -0.87 37.39 4.60
C LYS A 7 -1.44 36.01 4.30
N LEU A 8 -1.39 35.12 5.29
CA LEU A 8 -2.03 33.80 5.21
C LEU A 8 -3.55 33.97 5.23
N ASN A 9 -4.19 33.50 4.17
CA ASN A 9 -5.62 33.41 3.97
C ASN A 9 -6.21 32.31 4.87
N HIS A 10 -7.36 32.55 5.50
CA HIS A 10 -8.00 31.61 6.43
C HIS A 10 -8.24 30.22 5.84
N LEU A 11 -8.55 30.14 4.54
CA LEU A 11 -8.66 28.88 3.81
C LEU A 11 -7.33 28.13 3.68
N GLN A 12 -6.22 28.85 3.52
CA GLN A 12 -4.87 28.28 3.51
C GLN A 12 -4.47 27.77 4.89
N ILE A 13 -4.83 28.50 5.94
CA ILE A 13 -4.59 28.06 7.32
C ILE A 13 -5.39 26.79 7.63
N ILE A 14 -6.66 26.72 7.20
CA ILE A 14 -7.46 25.50 7.36
C ILE A 14 -6.89 24.34 6.54
N SER A 15 -6.46 24.57 5.29
CA SER A 15 -5.85 23.51 4.49
C SER A 15 -4.55 23.02 5.11
N ASP A 16 -3.69 23.92 5.58
CA ASP A 16 -2.39 23.58 6.16
C ASP A 16 -2.56 22.85 7.51
N LEU A 17 -3.53 23.26 8.33
CA LEU A 17 -3.89 22.55 9.57
C LEU A 17 -4.52 21.18 9.29
N PHE A 18 -5.39 21.07 8.29
CA PHE A 18 -5.99 19.79 7.90
C PHE A 18 -4.93 18.83 7.36
N THR A 19 -3.98 19.34 6.57
CA THR A 19 -2.84 18.57 6.06
C THR A 19 -1.95 18.11 7.21
N PHE A 20 -1.58 19.01 8.13
CA PHE A 20 -0.75 18.68 9.29
C PHE A 20 -1.42 17.68 10.25
N TYR A 21 -2.74 17.79 10.47
CA TYR A 21 -3.48 16.87 11.35
C TYR A 21 -3.68 15.48 10.72
N PHE A 22 -3.83 15.41 9.39
CA PHE A 22 -3.96 14.15 8.64
C PHE A 22 -2.58 13.49 8.37
N GLU A 23 -1.50 14.25 8.42
CA GLU A 23 -0.12 13.81 8.19
C GLU A 23 0.57 13.19 9.43
N VAL A 24 -0.08 13.23 10.60
CA VAL A 24 0.41 12.57 11.83
C VAL A 24 -0.48 11.40 12.26
N LEU A 25 -1.64 11.21 11.63
CA LEU A 25 -2.55 10.11 11.91
C LEU A 25 -2.07 8.80 11.24
N PRO A 26 -2.09 7.65 11.94
CA PRO A 26 -1.90 6.35 11.34
C PRO A 26 -3.02 6.11 10.32
N PRO A 27 -2.70 5.68 9.09
CA PRO A 27 -3.71 5.45 8.06
C PRO A 27 -4.55 4.18 8.31
N ARG A 28 -4.17 3.33 9.27
CA ARG A 28 -4.88 2.12 9.68
C ARG A 28 -4.95 2.02 11.20
N THR A 29 -5.85 1.19 11.70
CA THR A 29 -5.95 0.91 13.14
C THR A 29 -4.81 -0.01 13.59
N CYS A 30 -4.50 -0.03 14.89
CA CYS A 30 -3.47 -0.94 15.40
C CYS A 30 -3.85 -2.42 15.28
N ASP A 31 -5.15 -2.74 15.26
CA ASP A 31 -5.63 -4.10 15.02
C ASP A 31 -5.33 -4.57 13.59
N ASP A 32 -5.39 -3.67 12.60
CA ASP A 32 -5.01 -4.00 11.22
C ASP A 32 -3.53 -4.38 11.15
N TYR A 33 -2.64 -3.60 11.76
CA TYR A 33 -1.21 -3.91 11.83
C TYR A 33 -0.92 -5.24 12.53
N TRP A 34 -1.67 -5.54 13.60
CA TRP A 34 -1.54 -6.80 14.31
C TRP A 34 -2.02 -7.99 13.48
N SER A 35 -3.13 -7.84 12.78
CA SER A 35 -3.66 -8.83 11.84
C SER A 35 -2.66 -9.13 10.73
N GLU A 36 -2.06 -8.10 10.14
CA GLU A 36 -1.05 -8.25 9.08
C GLU A 36 0.22 -8.93 9.59
N PHE A 37 0.68 -8.61 10.80
CA PHE A 37 1.81 -9.32 11.40
C PHE A 37 1.52 -10.80 11.59
N LYS A 38 0.32 -11.15 12.10
CA LYS A 38 -0.12 -12.54 12.24
C LYS A 38 -0.22 -13.24 10.88
N ASN A 39 -0.82 -12.58 9.90
CA ASN A 39 -0.96 -13.08 8.54
C ASN A 39 0.40 -13.36 7.91
N CYS A 40 1.34 -12.41 8.02
CA CYS A 40 2.71 -12.56 7.53
C CYS A 40 3.38 -13.82 8.09
N LYS A 41 3.21 -14.08 9.39
CA LYS A 41 3.78 -15.23 10.07
C LYS A 41 3.05 -16.55 9.80
N SER A 42 1.84 -16.51 9.27
CA SER A 42 1.04 -17.71 9.02
C SER A 42 1.75 -18.66 8.05
N LEU A 43 1.58 -19.96 8.27
CA LEU A 43 2.16 -20.99 7.39
C LEU A 43 1.69 -20.81 5.96
N ARG A 44 0.38 -20.58 5.76
CA ARG A 44 -0.22 -20.35 4.45
C ARG A 44 0.48 -19.20 3.70
N ASN A 45 0.67 -18.05 4.35
CA ASN A 45 1.33 -16.92 3.72
C ASN A 45 2.80 -17.22 3.39
N ARG A 46 3.53 -17.91 4.28
CA ARG A 46 4.90 -18.33 4.01
C ARG A 46 5.00 -19.26 2.81
N PHE A 47 4.10 -20.23 2.69
CA PHE A 47 4.05 -21.12 1.53
C PHE A 47 3.77 -20.36 0.24
N HIS A 48 2.79 -19.44 0.24
CA HIS A 48 2.50 -18.61 -0.94
C HIS A 48 3.70 -17.74 -1.34
N HIS A 49 4.34 -17.09 -0.37
CA HIS A 49 5.49 -16.23 -0.63
C HIS A 49 6.70 -17.03 -1.14
N TYR A 50 6.94 -18.22 -0.58
CA TYR A 50 7.99 -19.11 -1.07
C TYR A 50 7.72 -19.56 -2.51
N TYR A 51 6.47 -19.90 -2.85
CA TYR A 51 6.11 -20.27 -4.21
C TYR A 51 6.27 -19.10 -5.21
N ALA A 52 5.88 -17.89 -4.82
CA ALA A 52 5.94 -16.73 -5.69
C ALA A 52 7.35 -16.13 -5.84
N HIS A 53 8.16 -16.15 -4.76
CA HIS A 53 9.42 -15.40 -4.67
C HIS A 53 10.63 -16.26 -4.26
N GLY A 54 10.48 -17.56 -4.02
CA GLY A 54 11.56 -18.48 -3.63
C GLY A 54 12.14 -18.24 -2.23
N THR A 55 11.57 -17.32 -1.46
CA THR A 55 12.10 -16.88 -0.15
C THR A 55 10.98 -16.79 0.88
N SER A 56 11.34 -16.77 2.17
CA SER A 56 10.38 -16.47 3.24
C SER A 56 10.28 -14.95 3.46
N PRO A 57 9.08 -14.40 3.71
CA PRO A 57 8.90 -12.96 3.91
C PRO A 57 9.52 -12.51 5.23
N SER A 58 10.12 -11.31 5.25
CA SER A 58 10.49 -10.64 6.50
C SER A 58 9.25 -10.03 7.15
N CYS A 59 8.84 -10.55 8.31
CA CYS A 59 7.70 -10.03 9.06
C CYS A 59 8.07 -8.93 10.07
N GLN A 60 9.34 -8.49 10.08
CA GLN A 60 9.82 -7.53 11.07
C GLN A 60 9.16 -6.16 10.89
N GLN A 61 9.00 -5.68 9.64
CA GLN A 61 8.37 -4.39 9.37
C GLN A 61 6.94 -4.32 9.95
N TRP A 62 6.12 -5.37 9.77
CA TRP A 62 4.76 -5.41 10.34
C TRP A 62 4.77 -5.39 11.87
N LYS A 63 5.77 -6.01 12.51
CA LYS A 63 5.93 -5.98 13.97
C LYS A 63 6.27 -4.57 14.44
N ASP A 64 7.21 -3.92 13.77
CA ASP A 64 7.64 -2.57 14.08
C ASP A 64 6.49 -1.58 13.87
N ASP A 65 5.73 -1.72 12.78
CA ASP A 65 4.54 -0.93 12.50
C ASP A 65 3.49 -1.09 13.62
N TYR A 66 3.22 -2.32 14.08
CA TYR A 66 2.31 -2.53 15.21
C TYR A 66 2.80 -1.86 16.51
N GLN A 67 4.10 -1.98 16.81
CA GLN A 67 4.69 -1.35 18.00
C GLN A 67 4.63 0.18 17.92
N ASN A 68 4.93 0.74 16.75
CA ASN A 68 4.81 2.16 16.46
C ASN A 68 3.36 2.60 16.59
N CYS A 69 2.39 1.84 16.08
CA CYS A 69 0.97 2.18 16.24
C CYS A 69 0.56 2.24 17.71
N SER A 70 0.92 1.22 18.49
CA SER A 70 0.61 1.20 19.94
C SER A 70 1.26 2.35 20.72
N ALA A 71 2.48 2.75 20.34
CA ALA A 71 3.14 3.91 20.93
C ALA A 71 2.41 5.22 20.56
N TRP A 72 2.00 5.36 19.29
CA TRP A 72 1.26 6.52 18.82
C TRP A 72 -0.10 6.67 19.52
N GLU A 73 -0.83 5.58 19.76
CA GLU A 73 -2.10 5.65 20.51
C GLU A 73 -1.90 6.21 21.92
N LYS A 74 -0.77 5.89 22.57
CA LYS A 74 -0.45 6.31 23.94
C LYS A 74 0.14 7.72 24.03
N ARG A 75 1.07 8.06 23.13
CA ARG A 75 1.93 9.25 23.26
C ARG A 75 2.06 10.10 21.99
N LYS A 76 1.47 9.67 20.87
CA LYS A 76 1.53 10.35 19.56
C LYS A 76 2.94 10.57 19.01
N ASP A 77 3.93 9.76 19.45
CA ASP A 77 5.38 9.96 19.23
C ASP A 77 5.95 9.27 17.97
N THR A 78 5.18 8.36 17.34
CA THR A 78 5.67 7.47 16.27
C THR A 78 4.87 7.55 14.95
N GLY A 79 4.04 8.58 14.80
CA GLY A 79 3.14 8.73 13.64
C GLY A 79 3.87 8.83 12.31
N GLU A 80 5.00 9.55 12.26
CA GLU A 80 5.80 9.71 11.04
C GLU A 80 6.40 8.40 10.54
N ALA A 81 6.85 7.52 11.44
CA ALA A 81 7.40 6.22 11.07
C ALA A 81 6.34 5.33 10.40
N LEU A 82 5.11 5.34 10.92
CA LEU A 82 3.96 4.67 10.32
C LEU A 82 3.66 5.23 8.93
N GLN A 83 3.55 6.55 8.81
CA GLN A 83 3.29 7.17 7.51
C GLN A 83 4.36 6.84 6.48
N ARG A 84 5.63 6.86 6.87
CA ARG A 84 6.74 6.49 5.98
C ARG A 84 6.64 5.04 5.53
N SER A 85 6.38 4.11 6.44
CA SER A 85 6.17 2.69 6.15
C SER A 85 5.03 2.48 5.12
N GLU A 86 3.95 3.24 5.26
CA GLU A 86 2.77 3.13 4.39
C GLU A 86 2.99 3.75 3.02
N ARG A 87 3.63 4.92 2.96
CA ARG A 87 4.06 5.53 1.69
C ARG A 87 4.98 4.59 0.92
N ASN A 88 5.90 3.91 1.62
CA ASN A 88 6.78 2.91 1.01
C ASN A 88 5.96 1.73 0.45
N ARG A 89 4.98 1.18 1.19
CA ARG A 89 4.10 0.12 0.67
C ARG A 89 3.35 0.53 -0.60
N VAL A 90 2.77 1.71 -0.62
CA VAL A 90 2.07 2.23 -1.80
C VAL A 90 3.04 2.43 -2.97
N ALA A 91 4.25 2.89 -2.71
CA ALA A 91 5.28 3.04 -3.73
C ALA A 91 5.72 1.69 -4.33
N GLU A 92 5.93 0.66 -3.49
CA GLU A 92 6.25 -0.70 -3.97
C GLU A 92 5.12 -1.29 -4.83
N GLN A 93 3.85 -1.11 -4.43
CA GLN A 93 2.71 -1.54 -5.24
C GLN A 93 2.67 -0.88 -6.62
N LYS A 94 3.09 0.40 -6.70
CA LYS A 94 3.12 1.16 -7.96
C LYS A 94 4.28 0.77 -8.89
N LYS A 95 5.27 -0.01 -8.43
CA LYS A 95 6.37 -0.48 -9.31
C LYS A 95 5.88 -1.48 -10.35
N PHE A 96 4.78 -2.16 -10.08
CA PHE A 96 4.20 -3.12 -11.01
C PHE A 96 3.43 -2.38 -12.10
N ILE A 97 4.04 -2.28 -13.29
CA ILE A 97 3.38 -1.74 -14.47
C ILE A 97 2.37 -2.80 -14.93
N PRO A 98 1.06 -2.47 -15.02
CA PRO A 98 0.08 -3.41 -15.53
C PRO A 98 0.45 -3.79 -16.97
N VAL A 99 0.64 -5.08 -17.21
CA VAL A 99 0.88 -5.61 -18.58
C VAL A 99 -0.38 -5.50 -19.43
N TRP A 100 -1.56 -5.52 -18.79
CA TRP A 100 -2.86 -5.49 -19.42
C TRP A 100 -3.58 -4.19 -19.09
N ASP A 101 -4.03 -3.48 -20.13
CA ASP A 101 -4.95 -2.36 -19.95
C ASP A 101 -6.29 -2.84 -19.38
N LEU A 102 -6.91 -1.99 -18.56
CA LEU A 102 -8.24 -2.27 -18.03
C LEU A 102 -9.25 -2.31 -19.20
N ARG A 103 -9.80 -3.49 -19.48
CA ARG A 103 -10.81 -3.66 -20.53
C ARG A 103 -12.08 -2.87 -20.17
N ARG A 104 -12.57 -2.07 -21.12
CA ARG A 104 -13.86 -1.39 -21.00
C ARG A 104 -15.03 -2.30 -21.34
N GLU A 105 -14.82 -3.20 -22.31
CA GLU A 105 -15.84 -4.08 -22.85
C GLU A 105 -15.19 -5.44 -23.19
N PRO A 106 -15.94 -6.55 -23.13
CA PRO A 106 -15.43 -7.84 -23.57
C PRO A 106 -15.13 -7.83 -25.08
N PRO A 107 -14.13 -8.59 -25.56
CA PRO A 107 -13.91 -8.77 -27.00
C PRO A 107 -15.18 -9.28 -27.69
N ILE A 108 -15.47 -8.78 -28.89
CA ILE A 108 -16.73 -9.09 -29.60
C ILE A 108 -16.92 -10.60 -29.83
N ASP A 109 -15.82 -11.31 -30.01
CA ASP A 109 -15.72 -12.72 -30.35
C ASP A 109 -15.48 -13.62 -29.14
N TRP A 110 -15.58 -13.10 -27.91
CA TRP A 110 -15.33 -13.87 -26.68
C TRP A 110 -16.20 -15.13 -26.57
N HIS A 111 -17.38 -15.11 -27.20
CA HIS A 111 -18.38 -16.17 -27.20
C HIS A 111 -18.18 -17.21 -28.30
N LEU A 112 -17.24 -16.99 -29.23
CA LEU A 112 -16.97 -17.92 -30.31
C LEU A 112 -16.09 -19.09 -29.82
N PRO A 113 -16.30 -20.32 -30.33
CA PRO A 113 -15.45 -21.45 -29.99
C PRO A 113 -14.01 -21.20 -30.45
N LEU A 114 -13.04 -21.68 -29.67
CA LEU A 114 -11.61 -21.59 -30.01
C LEU A 114 -11.36 -22.27 -31.37
N LYS A 115 -10.62 -21.60 -32.26
CA LYS A 115 -10.17 -22.19 -33.52
C LYS A 115 -9.19 -23.31 -33.17
N GLN A 116 -9.53 -24.55 -33.52
CA GLN A 116 -8.59 -25.66 -33.41
C GLN A 116 -7.45 -25.40 -34.39
N GLU A 117 -6.20 -25.39 -33.91
CA GLU A 117 -5.05 -25.47 -34.81
C GLU A 117 -5.20 -26.77 -35.59
N GLY A 118 -5.28 -26.66 -36.92
CA GLY A 118 -5.31 -27.82 -37.80
C GLY A 118 -4.06 -28.71 -37.59
N PRO A 119 -4.04 -29.92 -38.15
CA PRO A 119 -2.89 -30.82 -38.00
C PRO A 119 -1.62 -30.07 -38.38
N ARG A 120 -0.61 -30.07 -37.50
CA ARG A 120 0.73 -29.64 -37.88
C ARG A 120 1.26 -30.68 -38.83
N ASP A 121 1.18 -30.40 -40.13
CA ASP A 121 1.84 -31.20 -41.16
C ASP A 121 3.32 -31.34 -40.78
N SER A 122 3.76 -32.59 -40.65
CA SER A 122 5.10 -33.00 -40.20
C SER A 122 6.09 -33.09 -41.36
#